data_AF-A0A380EG01-F1
#
_entry.id   AF-A0A380EG01-F1
#
_cell.length_a   1.000
_cell.length_b   1.000
_cell.length_c   1.000
_cell.angle_alpha   90.00
_cell.angle_beta   90.00
_cell.angle_gamma   90.00
#
_symmetry.space_group_name_H-M   'P 1'
#
loop_
_entity.id
_entity.type
_entity.pdbx_description
1 polymer ?
#
loop_
_entity_poly.entity_id
_entity_poly.type
_entity_poly.pdbx_seq_one_letter_code
_entity_poly.pdbx_strand_id
1 'polypeptide(L)'
;MKMVGNKIIPTEQINDEKIKKEIENFKFFVQYGNFKNFEKYNNGEFSYNPEAPIYSAKYQLHNDDYNVRQLRKRYDISTKETPKLLLKGGGDLKNSSVGQNDIEFTFVERKGENIYFNDSVEFIPSK
;
A
#
# COMPACT_ATOMS: atom_id res chain seq x y z
N MET A 1 -5.61 20.36 0.41
CA MET A 1 -4.47 20.04 -0.49
C MET A 1 -4.96 19.99 -1.93
N LYS A 2 -4.10 20.32 -2.91
CA LYS A 2 -4.35 20.11 -4.35
C LYS A 2 -3.13 19.45 -4.99
N MET A 3 -3.32 18.69 -6.06
CA MET A 3 -2.22 18.14 -6.86
C MET A 3 -2.11 18.94 -8.17
N VAL A 4 -0.96 19.57 -8.41
CA VAL A 4 -0.70 20.37 -9.62
C VAL A 4 0.72 20.06 -10.08
N GLY A 5 0.90 19.67 -11.35
CA GLY A 5 2.22 19.37 -11.90
C GLY A 5 3.00 18.33 -11.10
N ASN A 6 2.33 17.25 -10.64
CA ASN A 6 2.91 16.18 -9.82
C ASN A 6 3.45 16.64 -8.44
N LYS A 7 2.96 17.77 -7.93
CA LYS A 7 3.28 18.31 -6.60
C LYS A 7 2.02 18.44 -5.74
N ILE A 8 2.14 18.16 -4.44
CA ILE A 8 1.08 18.38 -3.46
C ILE A 8 1.24 19.80 -2.90
N ILE A 9 0.20 20.60 -3.01
CA ILE A 9 0.18 22.00 -2.59
C ILE A 9 -0.86 22.19 -1.48
N PRO A 10 -0.45 22.71 -0.30
CA PRO A 10 -1.38 23.15 0.73
C PRO A 10 -2.39 24.17 0.20
N THR A 11 -3.67 23.94 0.51
CA THR A 11 -4.75 24.90 0.19
C THR A 11 -4.98 25.91 1.29
N GLU A 12 -4.38 25.67 2.46
CA GLU A 12 -4.48 26.47 3.67
C GLU A 12 -3.07 26.67 4.23
N GLN A 13 -2.92 27.65 5.12
CA GLN A 13 -1.65 27.96 5.76
C GLN A 13 -1.25 26.84 6.74
N ILE A 14 0.03 26.44 6.69
CA ILE A 14 0.63 25.50 7.63
C ILE A 14 1.76 26.24 8.34
N ASN A 15 1.61 26.45 9.64
CA ASN A 15 2.57 27.20 10.45
C ASN A 15 3.82 26.39 10.79
N ASP A 16 3.70 25.07 10.89
CA ASP A 16 4.83 24.18 11.16
C ASP A 16 5.59 23.88 9.86
N GLU A 17 6.82 24.38 9.76
CA GLU A 17 7.66 24.19 8.58
C GLU A 17 8.04 22.72 8.33
N LYS A 18 8.16 21.91 9.38
CA LYS A 18 8.48 20.49 9.25
C LYS A 18 7.31 19.76 8.62
N ILE A 19 6.09 20.00 9.12
CA ILE A 19 4.85 19.43 8.55
C ILE A 19 4.69 19.87 7.09
N LYS A 20 4.90 21.16 6.80
CA LYS A 20 4.82 21.69 5.44
C LYS A 20 5.78 20.96 4.49
N LYS A 21 7.05 20.76 4.90
CA LYS A 21 8.05 20.02 4.11
C LYS A 21 7.70 18.55 3.95
N GLU A 22 7.14 17.90 4.96
CA GLU A 22 6.69 16.50 4.87
C GLU A 22 5.58 16.35 3.82
N ILE A 23 4.62 17.28 3.79
CA ILE A 23 3.52 17.30 2.80
C ILE A 23 4.03 17.56 1.38
N GLU A 24 4.88 18.57 1.20
CA GLU A 24 5.42 18.93 -0.12
C GLU A 24 6.28 17.81 -0.73
N ASN A 25 6.96 17.04 0.11
CA ASN A 25 7.81 15.92 -0.30
C ASN A 25 7.10 14.56 -0.29
N PHE A 26 5.83 14.52 0.13
CA PHE A 26 5.07 13.28 0.20
C PHE A 26 4.95 12.63 -1.18
N LYS A 27 5.07 11.30 -1.20
CA LYS A 27 4.88 10.45 -2.37
C LYS A 27 3.94 9.32 -2.02
N PHE A 28 2.90 9.14 -2.83
CA PHE A 28 2.05 7.96 -2.77
C PHE A 28 2.84 6.71 -3.18
N PHE A 29 2.48 5.54 -2.66
CA PHE A 29 3.21 4.32 -2.96
C PHE A 29 3.18 3.97 -4.44
N VAL A 30 2.05 4.18 -5.13
CA VAL A 30 1.94 4.07 -6.59
C VAL A 30 3.01 4.86 -7.37
N GLN A 31 3.59 5.92 -6.80
CA GLN A 31 4.63 6.72 -7.46
C GLN A 31 6.04 6.13 -7.38
N TYR A 32 6.28 5.14 -6.51
CA TYR A 32 7.62 4.55 -6.31
C TYR A 32 7.66 3.05 -6.11
N GLY A 33 6.53 2.42 -5.79
CA GLY A 33 6.36 0.98 -5.66
C GLY A 33 6.51 0.29 -7.00
N ASN A 34 7.09 -0.90 -6.99
CA ASN A 34 7.31 -1.72 -8.17
C ASN A 34 7.27 -3.19 -7.77
N PHE A 35 6.24 -3.90 -8.23
CA PHE A 35 6.11 -5.34 -8.01
C PHE A 35 6.86 -6.10 -9.10
N LYS A 36 7.72 -7.04 -8.68
CA LYS A 36 8.29 -8.04 -9.60
C LYS A 36 7.21 -9.09 -9.92
N ASN A 37 7.52 -10.04 -10.81
CA ASN A 37 6.64 -11.16 -11.08
C ASN A 37 6.25 -11.86 -9.76
N PHE A 38 4.94 -11.92 -9.47
CA PHE A 38 4.41 -12.52 -8.24
C PHE A 38 4.80 -13.99 -8.09
N GLU A 39 5.11 -14.68 -9.19
CA GLU A 39 5.67 -16.04 -9.19
C GLU A 39 6.98 -16.17 -8.42
N LYS A 40 7.71 -15.07 -8.20
CA LYS A 40 8.95 -15.04 -7.41
C LYS A 40 8.71 -14.91 -5.90
N TYR A 41 7.47 -14.64 -5.48
CA TYR A 41 7.12 -14.59 -4.08
C TYR A 41 6.82 -15.99 -3.56
N ASN A 42 7.50 -16.36 -2.48
CA ASN A 42 7.39 -17.69 -1.90
C ASN A 42 6.10 -17.82 -1.08
N ASN A 43 5.56 -19.04 -1.02
CA ASN A 43 4.48 -19.44 -0.12
C ASN A 43 3.22 -18.56 -0.22
N GLY A 44 2.70 -18.40 -1.44
CA GLY A 44 1.43 -17.71 -1.66
C GLY A 44 0.27 -18.45 -1.01
N GLU A 45 -0.45 -17.78 -0.10
CA GLU A 45 -1.73 -18.21 0.44
C GLU A 45 -2.85 -17.47 -0.30
N PHE A 46 -3.77 -18.21 -0.90
CA PHE A 46 -4.87 -17.63 -1.69
C PHE A 46 -6.20 -17.92 -1.00
N SER A 47 -7.09 -16.93 -0.98
CA SER A 47 -8.45 -17.10 -0.48
C SER A 47 -9.47 -16.51 -1.44
N TYR A 48 -10.65 -17.13 -1.48
CA TYR A 48 -11.79 -16.65 -2.25
C TYR A 48 -13.07 -16.95 -1.48
N ASN A 49 -13.86 -15.91 -1.22
CA ASN A 49 -15.20 -16.00 -0.67
C ASN A 49 -16.23 -15.58 -1.74
N PRO A 50 -16.96 -16.53 -2.35
CA PRO A 50 -17.95 -16.23 -3.39
C PRO A 50 -19.21 -15.54 -2.86
N GLU A 51 -19.53 -15.63 -1.56
CA GLU A 51 -20.73 -14.99 -0.99
C GLU A 51 -20.56 -13.47 -0.87
N ALA A 52 -19.33 -13.01 -0.60
CA ALA A 52 -18.97 -11.59 -0.48
C ALA A 52 -18.23 -11.03 -1.71
N PRO A 53 -18.18 -11.79 -2.82
CA PRO A 53 -17.10 -11.81 -3.84
C PRO A 53 -15.78 -11.11 -3.43
N ILE A 54 -15.11 -11.66 -2.40
CA ILE A 54 -13.80 -11.16 -1.95
C ILE A 54 -12.74 -12.20 -2.23
N TYR A 55 -11.58 -11.76 -2.71
CA TYR A 55 -10.40 -12.59 -2.89
C TYR A 55 -9.18 -11.94 -2.27
N SER A 56 -8.22 -12.76 -1.88
CA SER A 56 -6.93 -12.26 -1.42
C SER A 56 -5.79 -13.20 -1.79
N ALA A 57 -4.60 -12.61 -1.88
CA ALA A 57 -3.35 -13.34 -2.00
C ALA A 57 -2.36 -12.79 -0.98
N LYS A 58 -1.78 -13.67 -0.17
CA LYS A 58 -0.85 -13.33 0.89
C LYS A 58 0.50 -13.98 0.64
N TYR A 59 1.57 -13.21 0.74
CA TYR A 59 2.93 -13.65 0.46
C TYR A 59 3.87 -13.23 1.58
N GLN A 60 4.82 -14.09 1.94
CA GLN A 60 5.93 -13.68 2.80
C GLN A 60 6.99 -12.99 1.94
N LEU A 61 7.32 -11.74 2.26
CA LEU A 61 8.41 -11.02 1.58
C LEU A 61 9.74 -11.18 2.33
N HIS A 62 10.82 -10.83 1.63
CA HIS A 62 12.15 -10.69 2.22
C HIS A 62 12.49 -9.20 2.42
N ASN A 63 13.39 -8.88 3.36
CA ASN A 63 13.80 -7.50 3.65
C ASN A 63 14.61 -6.84 2.52
N ASP A 64 15.16 -7.62 1.59
CA ASP A 64 15.85 -7.14 0.40
C ASP A 64 14.90 -6.85 -0.78
N ASP A 65 13.61 -7.18 -0.65
CA ASP A 65 12.58 -6.80 -1.61
C ASP A 65 12.59 -5.28 -1.83
N TYR A 66 12.43 -4.89 -3.10
CA TYR A 66 12.54 -3.49 -3.50
C TYR A 66 11.53 -2.60 -2.77
N ASN A 67 10.27 -3.02 -2.67
CA ASN A 67 9.22 -2.25 -2.03
C ASN A 67 9.43 -2.15 -0.52
N VAL A 68 9.86 -3.24 0.11
CA VAL A 68 10.21 -3.26 1.54
C VAL A 68 11.33 -2.27 1.83
N ARG A 69 12.38 -2.23 1.00
CA ARG A 69 13.47 -1.25 1.11
C ARG A 69 13.01 0.19 0.90
N GLN A 70 12.09 0.44 -0.04
CA GLN A 70 11.53 1.79 -0.25
C GLN A 70 10.74 2.26 0.97
N LEU A 71 9.90 1.40 1.56
CA LEU A 71 9.13 1.72 2.76
C LEU A 71 10.07 2.06 3.94
N ARG A 72 11.07 1.21 4.21
CA ARG A 72 12.05 1.44 5.28
C ARG A 72 12.94 2.67 5.06
N LYS A 73 13.13 3.11 3.81
CA LYS A 73 13.86 4.36 3.50
C LYS A 73 13.01 5.60 3.78
N ARG A 74 11.68 5.49 3.68
CA ARG A 74 10.73 6.61 3.78
C ARG A 74 10.14 6.76 5.18
N TYR A 75 9.99 5.65 5.87
CA TYR A 75 9.35 5.59 7.18
C TYR A 75 10.30 4.93 8.17
N ASP A 76 10.35 5.46 9.40
CA ASP A 76 11.09 4.87 10.50
C ASP A 76 10.34 3.66 11.07
N ILE A 77 10.46 2.53 10.38
CA ILE A 77 9.80 1.27 10.76
C ILE A 77 10.64 0.59 11.83
N SER A 78 10.18 0.66 13.07
CA SER A 78 10.90 0.26 14.30
C SER A 78 11.29 -1.22 14.39
N THR A 79 10.66 -2.09 13.62
CA THR A 79 10.91 -3.54 13.60
C THR A 79 11.84 -3.95 12.47
N LYS A 80 12.67 -4.99 12.68
CA LYS A 80 13.48 -5.63 11.62
C LYS A 80 12.79 -6.83 10.96
N GLU A 81 11.58 -7.18 11.41
CA GLU A 81 10.81 -8.31 10.89
C GLU A 81 10.51 -8.14 9.38
N THR A 82 10.44 -9.25 8.67
CA THR A 82 10.11 -9.28 7.24
C THR A 82 8.59 -9.19 7.06
N PRO A 83 8.07 -8.25 6.26
CA PRO A 83 6.64 -8.08 6.15
C PRO A 83 5.97 -9.18 5.33
N LYS A 84 4.69 -9.35 5.56
CA LYS A 84 3.78 -10.08 4.67
C LYS A 84 3.13 -9.08 3.72
N LEU A 85 3.09 -9.41 2.44
CA LEU A 85 2.30 -8.69 1.45
C LEU A 85 0.92 -9.33 1.37
N LEU A 86 -0.12 -8.52 1.49
CA LEU A 86 -1.51 -8.94 1.37
C LEU A 86 -2.16 -8.12 0.26
N LEU A 87 -2.54 -8.78 -0.82
CA LEU A 87 -3.35 -8.24 -1.90
C LEU A 87 -4.80 -8.60 -1.60
N LYS A 88 -5.69 -7.62 -1.54
CA LYS A 88 -7.13 -7.82 -1.36
C LYS A 88 -7.85 -7.25 -2.57
N GLY A 89 -8.81 -7.99 -3.09
CA GLY A 89 -9.69 -7.53 -4.14
C GLY A 89 -11.14 -7.89 -3.84
N GLY A 90 -12.05 -7.05 -4.30
CA GLY A 90 -13.50 -7.29 -4.22
C GLY A 90 -14.19 -7.05 -5.56
N GLY A 91 -15.29 -7.75 -5.80
CA GLY A 91 -16.10 -7.63 -7.02
C GLY A 91 -15.88 -8.76 -8.03
N ASP A 92 -16.34 -8.55 -9.26
CA ASP A 92 -16.22 -9.56 -10.32
C ASP A 92 -14.77 -9.70 -10.78
N LEU A 93 -14.18 -10.87 -10.50
CA LEU A 93 -12.81 -11.23 -10.85
C LEU A 93 -12.50 -11.08 -12.34
N LYS A 94 -13.50 -11.20 -13.23
CA LYS A 94 -13.29 -11.26 -14.67
C LYS A 94 -13.47 -9.93 -15.40
N ASN A 95 -14.36 -9.05 -14.94
CA ASN A 95 -14.90 -7.98 -15.81
C ASN A 95 -15.27 -6.66 -15.14
N SER A 96 -14.92 -6.39 -13.88
CA SER A 96 -15.21 -5.07 -13.30
C SER A 96 -14.00 -4.12 -13.39
N SER A 97 -14.12 -3.06 -14.19
CA SER A 97 -13.22 -1.89 -14.16
C SER A 97 -13.38 -1.04 -12.91
N VAL A 98 -14.36 -1.37 -12.07
CA VAL A 98 -14.62 -0.81 -10.74
C VAL A 98 -14.46 -1.94 -9.74
N GLY A 99 -13.45 -1.86 -8.89
CA GLY A 99 -13.14 -2.87 -7.88
C GLY A 99 -12.17 -2.28 -6.86
N GLN A 100 -12.38 -2.61 -5.59
CA GLN A 100 -11.49 -2.21 -4.51
C GLN A 100 -10.31 -3.17 -4.51
N ASN A 101 -9.13 -2.66 -4.87
CA ASN A 101 -7.88 -3.40 -4.82
C ASN A 101 -6.95 -2.71 -3.82
N ASP A 102 -6.77 -3.37 -2.68
CA ASP A 102 -5.91 -2.89 -1.60
C ASP A 102 -4.63 -3.72 -1.54
N ILE A 103 -3.53 -3.05 -1.20
CA ILE A 103 -2.26 -3.69 -0.90
C ILE A 103 -1.81 -3.34 0.51
N GLU A 104 -1.45 -4.35 1.30
CA GLU A 104 -1.00 -4.17 2.67
C GLU A 104 0.35 -4.86 2.89
N PHE A 105 1.31 -4.14 3.49
CA PHE A 105 2.56 -4.67 4.00
C PHE A 105 2.46 -4.74 5.52
N THR A 106 2.23 -5.94 6.06
CA THR A 106 2.11 -6.17 7.51
C THR A 106 3.48 -6.58 8.05
N PHE A 107 4.14 -5.71 8.83
CA PHE A 107 5.44 -5.99 9.45
C PHE A 107 5.30 -6.72 10.78
N VAL A 108 4.34 -6.31 11.60
CA VAL A 108 4.02 -6.93 12.90
C VAL A 108 2.51 -6.95 13.04
N GLU A 109 1.98 -8.10 13.46
CA GLU A 109 0.56 -8.29 13.79
C GLU A 109 0.46 -9.19 15.02
N ARG A 110 0.33 -8.59 16.21
CA ARG A 110 0.17 -9.30 17.49
C ARG A 110 -0.59 -8.44 18.50
N LYS A 111 -1.09 -9.07 19.57
CA LYS A 111 -1.81 -8.35 20.63
C LYS A 111 -0.93 -7.24 21.21
N GLY A 112 -1.38 -5.99 21.08
CA GLY A 112 -0.69 -4.81 21.60
C GLY A 112 0.32 -4.16 20.66
N GLU A 113 0.57 -4.72 19.46
CA GLU A 113 1.50 -4.14 18.48
C GLU A 113 1.09 -4.50 17.06
N ASN A 114 0.82 -3.47 16.24
CA ASN A 114 0.51 -3.61 14.83
C ASN A 114 1.29 -2.56 14.04
N ILE A 115 2.11 -3.02 13.10
CA ILE A 115 2.90 -2.15 12.23
C ILE A 115 2.61 -2.60 10.80
N TYR A 116 1.92 -1.76 10.04
CA TYR A 116 1.57 -2.05 8.66
C TYR A 116 1.56 -0.78 7.80
N PHE A 117 1.65 -0.98 6.49
CA PHE A 117 1.46 0.04 5.47
C PHE A 117 0.35 -0.42 4.53
N ASN A 118 -0.59 0.45 4.18
CA ASN A 118 -1.68 0.16 3.23
C ASN A 118 -1.71 1.20 2.12
N ASP A 119 -2.03 0.78 0.90
CA ASP A 119 -2.24 1.65 -0.26
C ASP A 119 -3.34 1.08 -1.15
N SER A 120 -4.07 1.96 -1.83
CA SER A 120 -5.07 1.59 -2.81
C SER A 120 -5.13 2.61 -3.94
N VAL A 121 -5.43 2.13 -5.15
CA VAL A 121 -5.60 2.97 -6.33
C VAL A 121 -6.84 2.48 -7.06
N GLU A 122 -7.88 3.31 -7.03
CA GLU A 122 -9.20 2.95 -7.53
C GLU A 122 -9.65 3.88 -8.65
N PHE A 123 -10.28 3.29 -9.66
CA PHE A 123 -11.00 4.04 -10.68
C PHE A 123 -12.48 4.11 -10.29
N ILE A 124 -12.93 5.32 -9.92
CA ILE A 124 -14.30 5.57 -9.49
C ILE A 124 -15.02 6.54 -10.46
N PRO A 125 -16.33 6.40 -10.68
CA PRO A 125 -17.10 7.37 -11.45
C PRO A 125 -17.02 8.78 -10.86
N SER A 126 -16.98 9.79 -11.72
CA SER A 126 -17.07 11.19 -11.29
C SER A 126 -18.48 11.50 -10.76
N LYS A 127 -18.55 12.35 -9.75
CA LYS A 127 -19.80 12.94 -9.26
C LYS A 127 -20.40 13.93 -10.25
#